data_AF-A0A7J8XAN9-F1
#
_entry.id   AF-A0A7J8XAN9-F1
#
_cell.length_a   1.000
_cell.length_b   1.000
_cell.length_c   1.000
_cell.angle_alpha   90.00
_cell.angle_beta   90.00
_cell.angle_gamma   90.00
#
_symmetry.space_group_name_H-M   'P 1'
#
loop_
_entity.id
_entity.type
_entity.pdbx_description
1 polymer ?
#
loop_
_entity_poly.entity_id
_entity_poly.type
_entity_poly.pdbx_seq_one_letter_code
_entity_poly.pdbx_strand_id
1 'polypeptide(L)'
;MMDIENGYFLVKFQNKLDCEKALSEGPWTIFGQYLTVQPWTMTFNPTQAYLSIMMAWIRFPALHSYLYNRKIITEIGELVGKVVKLDMNVIVG
;
A
#
# COMPACT_ATOMS: atom_id res chain seq x y z
N MET A 1 -4.16 -18.88 4.79
CA MET A 1 -2.98 -18.35 4.08
C MET A 1 -2.29 -19.53 3.44
N MET A 2 -1.89 -19.41 2.18
CA MET A 2 -1.19 -20.47 1.45
C MET A 2 0.15 -19.92 0.97
N ASP A 3 1.23 -20.67 1.21
CA ASP A 3 2.56 -20.35 0.69
C ASP A 3 2.60 -20.65 -0.82
N ILE A 4 3.15 -19.72 -1.61
CA ILE A 4 3.29 -19.82 -3.09
C ILE A 4 4.77 -19.79 -3.50
N GLU A 5 5.70 -19.98 -2.54
CA GLU A 5 7.16 -19.88 -2.71
C GLU A 5 7.71 -18.45 -2.87
N ASN A 6 9.04 -18.33 -2.77
CA ASN A 6 9.82 -17.08 -2.92
C ASN A 6 9.36 -15.93 -1.99
N GLY A 7 8.84 -16.27 -0.80
CA GLY A 7 8.36 -15.30 0.18
C GLY A 7 6.97 -14.71 -0.13
N TYR A 8 6.25 -15.26 -1.12
CA TYR A 8 4.89 -14.87 -1.44
C TYR A 8 3.84 -15.73 -0.74
N PHE A 9 2.77 -15.08 -0.31
CA PHE A 9 1.65 -15.74 0.36
C PHE A 9 0.33 -15.32 -0.26
N LEU A 10 -0.56 -16.29 -0.49
CA LEU A 10 -1.94 -16.05 -0.88
C LEU A 10 -2.82 -15.97 0.37
N VAL A 11 -3.54 -14.86 0.49
CA VAL A 11 -4.54 -14.66 1.55
C VAL A 11 -5.91 -14.52 0.90
N LYS A 12 -6.84 -15.41 1.29
CA LYS A 12 -8.25 -15.34 0.88
C LYS A 12 -9.06 -14.77 2.05
N PHE A 13 -9.67 -13.62 1.84
CA PHE A 13 -10.57 -13.00 2.80
C PHE A 13 -12.00 -13.51 2.59
N GLN A 14 -12.77 -13.61 3.68
CA GLN A 14 -14.20 -13.94 3.62
C GLN A 14 -15.06 -12.69 3.34
N ASN A 15 -14.60 -11.52 3.78
CA ASN A 15 -15.28 -10.25 3.61
C ASN A 15 -14.48 -9.32 2.69
N LYS A 16 -15.18 -8.66 1.77
CA LYS A 16 -14.59 -7.65 0.87
C LYS A 16 -14.01 -6.46 1.65
N LEU A 17 -14.68 -6.04 2.72
CA LEU A 17 -14.23 -4.92 3.56
C LEU A 17 -12.85 -5.22 4.17
N ASP A 18 -12.64 -6.43 4.67
CA ASP A 18 -11.35 -6.82 5.28
C ASP A 18 -10.24 -6.88 4.23
N CYS A 19 -10.56 -7.31 3.01
CA CYS A 19 -9.64 -7.27 1.88
C CYS A 19 -9.26 -5.82 1.51
N GLU A 20 -10.26 -4.93 1.43
CA GLU A 20 -10.02 -3.50 1.14
C GLU A 20 -9.18 -2.83 2.23
N LYS A 21 -9.40 -3.18 3.50
CA LYS A 21 -8.55 -2.73 4.61
C LYS A 21 -7.12 -3.22 4.45
N ALA A 22 -6.92 -4.53 4.23
CA ALA A 22 -5.59 -5.10 3.99
C ALA A 22 -4.87 -4.45 2.79
N LEU A 23 -5.59 -4.04 1.76
CA LEU A 23 -5.01 -3.34 0.61
C LEU A 23 -4.71 -1.85 0.88
N SER A 24 -5.48 -1.18 1.74
CA SER A 24 -5.51 0.29 1.82
C SER A 24 -5.28 0.90 3.22
N GLU A 25 -4.95 0.11 4.24
CA GLU A 25 -4.67 0.60 5.61
C GLU A 25 -3.23 0.31 6.09
N GLY A 26 -2.35 -0.09 5.17
CA GLY A 26 -0.92 -0.31 5.46
C GLY A 26 -0.12 1.00 5.69
N PRO A 27 1.20 0.92 5.99
CA PRO A 27 2.11 -0.19 5.74
C PRO A 27 2.03 -1.31 6.78
N TRP A 28 1.98 -2.55 6.30
CA TRP A 28 1.90 -3.73 7.16
C TRP A 28 3.29 -4.19 7.56
N THR A 29 3.42 -4.64 8.82
CA THR A 29 4.64 -5.30 9.29
C THR A 29 4.28 -6.62 9.96
N ILE A 30 5.06 -7.66 9.68
CA ILE A 30 5.01 -8.93 10.40
C ILE A 30 6.42 -9.23 10.89
N PHE A 31 6.59 -9.43 12.19
CA PHE A 31 7.91 -9.61 12.84
C PHE A 31 8.93 -8.51 12.49
N GLY A 32 8.46 -7.27 12.33
CA GLY A 32 9.31 -6.11 11.99
C GLY A 32 9.73 -6.03 10.52
N GLN A 33 9.31 -6.97 9.67
CA GLN A 33 9.53 -6.91 8.23
C GLN A 33 8.33 -6.25 7.53
N TYR A 34 8.59 -5.30 6.64
CA TYR A 34 7.56 -4.67 5.83
C TYR A 34 6.99 -5.65 4.81
N LEU A 35 5.67 -5.67 4.72
CA LEU A 35 4.96 -6.46 3.71
C LEU A 35 4.42 -5.57 2.61
N THR A 36 4.60 -6.04 1.39
CA THR A 36 3.87 -5.54 0.23
C THR A 36 2.60 -6.35 0.06
N VAL A 37 1.45 -5.66 -0.01
CA VAL A 37 0.16 -6.28 -0.27
C VAL A 37 -0.36 -5.81 -1.62
N GLN A 38 -0.81 -6.73 -2.45
CA GLN A 38 -1.40 -6.44 -3.76
C GLN A 38 -2.64 -7.32 -4.01
N PRO A 39 -3.59 -6.88 -4.86
CA PRO A 39 -4.66 -7.76 -5.31
C PRO A 39 -4.10 -8.98 -6.03
N TRP A 40 -4.73 -10.13 -5.84
CA TRP A 40 -4.36 -11.34 -6.58
C TRP A 40 -4.68 -11.18 -8.08
N THR A 41 -3.80 -11.68 -8.94
CA THR A 41 -3.97 -11.71 -10.39
C THR A 41 -3.76 -13.12 -10.92
N MET A 42 -4.52 -13.53 -11.95
CA MET A 42 -4.36 -14.84 -12.59
C MET A 42 -3.00 -15.00 -13.27
N THR A 43 -2.36 -13.89 -13.64
CA THR A 43 -1.05 -13.84 -14.28
C THR A 43 0.11 -13.72 -13.29
N PHE A 44 -0.17 -13.84 -11.98
CA PHE A 44 0.86 -13.78 -10.95
C PHE A 44 1.86 -14.93 -11.11
N ASN A 45 3.15 -14.60 -11.15
CA ASN A 45 4.23 -15.56 -11.24
C ASN A 45 5.25 -15.31 -10.10
N PRO A 46 5.36 -16.20 -9.10
CA PRO A 46 6.28 -16.01 -7.96
C PRO A 46 7.76 -16.07 -8.35
N THR A 47 8.08 -16.60 -9.54
CA THR A 47 9.45 -16.69 -10.07
C THR A 47 9.89 -15.42 -10.81
N GLN A 48 8.97 -14.50 -11.10
CA GLN A 48 9.31 -13.25 -11.77
C GLN A 48 10.02 -12.31 -10.80
N ALA A 49 11.16 -11.75 -11.23
CA ALA A 49 12.04 -10.95 -10.39
C ALA A 49 11.43 -9.60 -9.93
N TYR A 50 10.33 -9.15 -10.53
CA TYR A 50 9.73 -7.85 -10.24
C TYR A 50 8.20 -7.92 -10.19
N LEU A 51 7.64 -7.19 -9.21
CA LEU A 51 6.22 -6.89 -9.15
C LEU A 51 5.87 -5.94 -10.31
N SER A 52 4.90 -6.30 -11.14
CA SER A 52 4.46 -5.46 -12.26
C SER A 52 3.81 -4.16 -11.78
N ILE A 53 3.07 -4.21 -10.66
CA ILE A 53 2.39 -3.06 -10.04
C ILE A 53 2.46 -3.23 -8.52
N MET A 54 3.01 -2.24 -7.82
CA MET A 54 3.08 -2.22 -6.35
C MET A 54 2.34 -1.02 -5.79
N MET A 55 1.51 -1.22 -4.78
CA MET A 55 0.99 -0.12 -3.97
C MET A 55 2.06 0.29 -2.97
N ALA A 56 2.48 1.55 -3.03
CA ALA A 56 3.47 2.12 -2.13
C ALA A 56 2.83 3.13 -1.19
N TRP A 57 3.33 3.15 0.04
CA TRP A 57 2.97 4.14 1.05
C TRP A 57 4.06 5.21 1.10
N ILE A 58 3.71 6.44 0.74
CA ILE A 58 4.63 7.56 0.76
C ILE A 58 4.23 8.48 1.90
N ARG A 59 5.18 8.73 2.81
CA ARG A 59 5.01 9.68 3.90
C ARG A 59 5.85 10.91 3.60
N PHE A 60 5.28 12.09 3.77
CA PHE A 60 5.98 13.37 3.65
C PHE A 60 6.27 13.93 5.06
N PRO A 61 7.36 13.48 5.72
CA PRO A 61 7.73 14.05 7.02
C PRO A 61 8.08 15.54 6.86
N ALA A 62 7.69 16.36 7.83
CA ALA A 62 7.97 17.80 7.87
C ALA A 62 7.41 18.64 6.71
N LEU A 63 6.33 18.17 6.05
CA LEU A 63 5.58 19.01 5.14
C LEU A 63 4.98 20.20 5.91
N HIS A 64 5.29 21.43 5.50
CA HIS A 64 4.75 22.62 6.16
C HIS A 64 3.21 22.60 6.14
N SER A 65 2.58 23.10 7.21
CA SER A 65 1.12 23.06 7.38
C SER A 65 0.35 23.68 6.21
N TYR A 66 0.89 24.73 5.56
CA TYR A 66 0.26 25.36 4.40
C TYR A 66 0.26 24.48 3.13
N LEU A 67 1.17 23.50 3.04
CA LEU A 67 1.21 22.50 1.97
C LEU A 67 0.34 21.27 2.30
N TYR A 68 -0.17 21.17 3.53
CA TYR A 68 -1.04 20.09 3.99
C TYR A 68 -2.49 20.28 3.51
N ASN A 69 -2.64 20.46 2.20
CA ASN A 69 -3.91 20.59 1.52
C ASN A 69 -4.11 19.36 0.63
N ARG A 70 -5.30 18.76 0.68
CA ARG A 70 -5.64 17.57 -0.11
C ARG A 70 -5.25 17.70 -1.58
N LYS A 71 -5.51 18.85 -2.20
CA LYS A 71 -5.21 19.11 -3.61
C LYS A 71 -3.71 19.10 -3.86
N ILE A 72 -2.93 19.79 -3.02
CA ILE A 72 -1.46 19.86 -3.14
C ILE A 72 -0.86 18.46 -2.95
N ILE A 73 -1.30 17.72 -1.93
CA ILE A 73 -0.80 16.36 -1.68
C ILE A 73 -1.19 15.41 -2.82
N THR A 74 -2.41 15.53 -3.37
CA THR A 74 -2.80 14.77 -4.57
C THR A 74 -1.87 15.10 -5.74
N GLU A 75 -1.63 16.37 -6.05
CA GLU A 75 -0.76 16.77 -7.16
C GLU A 75 0.66 16.23 -7.00
N ILE A 76 1.24 16.29 -5.79
CA ILE A 76 2.57 15.70 -5.52
C ILE A 76 2.53 14.18 -5.68
N GLY A 77 1.50 13.51 -5.16
CA GLY A 77 1.35 12.06 -5.28
C GLY A 77 1.21 11.60 -6.73
N GLU A 78 0.46 12.36 -7.55
CA GLU A 78 0.26 12.09 -8.97
C GLU A 78 1.54 12.19 -9.80
N LEU A 79 2.56 12.93 -9.33
CA LEU A 79 3.89 12.93 -9.94
C LEU A 79 4.64 11.59 -9.74
N VAL A 80 4.33 10.86 -8.67
CA VAL A 80 4.95 9.56 -8.38
C VAL A 80 4.14 8.43 -9.01
N GLY A 81 2.81 8.53 -9.00
CA GLY A 81 1.91 7.55 -9.59
C GLY A 81 0.45 7.80 -9.27
N LYS A 82 -0.43 6.88 -9.67
CA LYS A 82 -1.86 7.00 -9.39
C LYS A 82 -2.14 7.01 -7.88
N VAL A 83 -2.66 8.12 -7.37
CA VAL A 83 -3.07 8.25 -5.96
C VAL A 83 -4.34 7.42 -5.72
N VAL A 84 -4.24 6.40 -4.87
CA VAL A 84 -5.37 5.51 -4.53
C VAL A 84 -6.10 6.00 -3.28
N LYS A 85 -5.37 6.46 -2.27
CA LYS A 85 -5.90 6.95 -1.00
C LYS A 85 -4.95 7.99 -0.42
N LEU A 86 -5.52 8.98 0.26
CA LEU A 86 -4.77 9.94 1.06
C LEU A 86 -5.13 9.74 2.52
N ASP A 87 -4.10 9.52 3.34
CA ASP A 87 -4.23 9.64 4.79
C ASP A 87 -3.77 11.05 5.18
N MET A 88 -4.71 11.86 5.67
CA MET A 88 -4.43 13.21 6.17
C MET A 88 -4.50 13.28 7.70
N ASN A 89 -4.48 12.14 8.40
CA ASN A 89 -4.46 12.12 9.87
C ASN A 89 -3.21 12.82 10.39
N VAL A 90 -3.38 14.07 10.83
CA VAL A 90 -2.41 14.76 11.68
C VAL A 90 -2.53 14.09 13.05
N ILE A 91 -1.61 13.21 13.41
CA ILE A 91 -1.43 12.87 14.82
C ILE A 91 -0.93 14.15 15.47
N VAL A 92 -1.86 14.92 16.04
CA VAL A 92 -1.51 15.98 16.98
C VAL A 92 -1.22 15.28 18.29
N GLY A 93 0.07 15.15 18.62
CA GLY A 93 0.58 14.85 19.97
C GLY A 93 0.09 13.57 20.60
#